data_AF-A0A975H952-F1
#
_entry.id   AF-A0A975H952-F1
#
_cell.length_a   1.000
_cell.length_b   1.000
_cell.length_c   1.000
_cell.angle_alpha   90.00
_cell.angle_beta   90.00
_cell.angle_gamma   90.00
#
_symmetry.space_group_name_H-M   'P 1'
#
loop_
_entity.id
_entity.type
_entity.pdbx_description
1 polymer ?
#
loop_
_entity_poly.entity_id
_entity_poly.type
_entity_poly.pdbx_seq_one_letter_code
_entity_poly.pdbx_strand_id
1 'polypeptide(L)' 'MLYNKACGEELSRLGFGCGACAAVCPQNIDIPAAMAELAETIAKMPSWAEMCRQREEAARKLKEQKA' A
#
# COMPACT_ATOMS: atom_id res chain seq x y z
N MET A 1 -7.99 -36.47 15.56
CA MET A 1 -7.41 -35.68 14.46
C MET A 1 -7.01 -34.34 15.03
N LEU A 2 -5.70 -34.13 15.22
CA LEU A 2 -5.12 -32.94 15.83
C LEU A 2 -5.18 -31.80 14.79
N TYR A 3 -6.24 -30.99 14.83
CA TYR A 3 -6.29 -29.75 14.04
C TYR A 3 -5.30 -28.77 14.68
N ASN A 4 -4.15 -28.65 14.01
CA ASN A 4 -2.93 -28.05 14.52
C ASN A 4 -3.12 -26.65 15.11
N LYS A 5 -2.61 -26.52 16.33
CA LYS A 5 -2.45 -25.35 17.17
C LYS A 5 -1.25 -24.50 16.69
N ALA A 6 -1.37 -23.85 15.53
CA ALA A 6 -0.34 -22.92 15.04
C ALA A 6 -0.96 -21.60 14.55
N CYS A 7 -0.40 -20.50 15.04
CA CYS A 7 -0.73 -19.09 14.79
C CYS A 7 -1.98 -18.55 15.54
N GLY A 8 -1.78 -18.23 16.84
CA GLY A 8 -2.63 -17.29 17.59
C GLY A 8 -2.61 -15.91 16.90
N GLU A 9 -3.77 -15.27 16.68
CA GLU A 9 -4.52 -14.45 17.65
C GLU A 9 -3.87 -13.08 17.87
N GLU A 10 -3.87 -12.25 16.81
CA GLU A 10 -4.37 -10.85 16.81
C GLU A 10 -4.42 -10.29 15.36
N LEU A 11 -5.64 -10.07 14.89
CA LEU A 11 -6.09 -9.19 13.80
C LEU A 11 -5.58 -9.25 12.33
N SER A 12 -4.60 -10.04 11.90
CA SER A 12 -4.15 -10.02 10.47
C SER A 12 -4.01 -11.40 9.81
N ARG A 13 -5.09 -12.20 9.84
CA ARG A 13 -5.13 -13.52 9.17
C ARG A 13 -5.48 -13.46 7.67
N LEU A 14 -5.64 -12.26 7.09
CA LEU A 14 -6.20 -12.08 5.74
C LEU A 14 -5.19 -11.82 4.62
N GLY A 15 -3.87 -11.94 4.84
CA GLY A 15 -2.96 -12.18 3.72
C GLY A 15 -1.61 -11.46 3.70
N PHE A 16 -1.13 -10.89 4.81
CA PHE A 16 0.10 -10.07 4.75
C PHE A 16 1.33 -10.66 5.46
N GLY A 17 1.22 -11.78 6.19
CA GLY A 17 2.33 -12.25 7.04
C GLY A 17 2.67 -13.75 7.02
N CYS A 18 1.85 -14.61 6.40
CA CYS A 18 2.09 -16.06 6.44
C CYS A 18 2.89 -16.61 5.25
N GLY A 19 3.17 -15.80 4.21
CA GLY A 19 3.90 -16.23 3.01
C GLY A 19 3.14 -17.18 2.08
N ALA A 20 1.98 -17.72 2.48
CA ALA A 20 1.20 -18.66 1.69
C ALA A 20 0.77 -18.09 0.31
N CYS A 21 0.57 -16.78 0.23
CA CYS A 21 0.19 -16.11 -1.01
C CYS A 21 1.29 -16.15 -2.08
N ALA A 22 2.57 -16.13 -1.68
CA ALA A 22 3.69 -16.24 -2.62
C ALA A 22 3.78 -17.65 -3.23
N ALA A 23 3.50 -18.70 -2.43
CA ALA A 23 3.59 -20.10 -2.86
C ALA A 23 2.46 -20.54 -3.82
N VAL A 24 1.30 -19.87 -3.78
CA VAL A 24 0.11 -20.22 -4.59
C VAL A 24 -0.08 -19.32 -5.80
N CYS A 25 0.67 -18.22 -5.92
CA CYS A 25 0.40 -17.25 -6.96
C CYS A 25 0.71 -17.81 -8.36
N PRO A 26 -0.28 -17.94 -9.26
CA PRO A 26 -0.05 -18.47 -10.61
C PRO A 26 0.77 -17.52 -11.49
N GLN A 27 0.91 -16.25 -11.08
CA GLN A 27 1.74 -15.24 -11.75
C GLN A 27 3.15 -15.16 -11.15
N ASN A 28 3.49 -16.04 -10.19
CA ASN A 28 4.79 -16.11 -9.50
C ASN A 28 5.27 -14.75 -8.94
N ILE A 29 4.33 -13.96 -8.42
CA ILE A 29 4.64 -12.70 -7.74
C ILE A 29 4.70 -12.90 -6.22
N ASP A 30 5.66 -12.27 -5.58
CA ASP A 30 5.75 -12.21 -4.12
C ASP A 30 4.78 -11.14 -3.61
N ILE A 31 3.53 -11.54 -3.44
CA ILE A 31 2.44 -10.68 -2.96
C ILE A 31 2.80 -10.05 -1.59
N PRO A 32 3.27 -10.80 -0.58
CA PRO A 32 3.70 -10.21 0.69
C PRO A 32 4.75 -9.10 0.53
N ALA A 33 5.80 -9.33 -0.26
CA ALA A 33 6.84 -8.32 -0.48
C ALA A 33 6.29 -7.08 -1.21
N ALA A 34 5.51 -7.29 -2.28
CA ALA A 34 4.91 -6.19 -3.05
C ALA A 34 3.96 -5.33 -2.20
N MET A 35 3.24 -5.95 -1.27
CA MET A 35 2.35 -5.24 -0.35
C MET A 35 3.11 -4.45 0.72
N ALA A 36 4.23 -4.97 1.22
CA ALA A 36 5.10 -4.23 2.13
C ALA A 36 5.69 -2.98 1.44
N GLU A 37 6.20 -3.14 0.22
CA GLU A 37 6.71 -2.04 -0.60
C GLU A 37 5.62 -0.98 -0.88
N LEU A 38 4.41 -1.43 -1.20
CA LEU A 38 3.27 -0.54 -1.40
C LEU A 38 2.95 0.26 -0.13
N ALA A 39 2.92 -0.40 1.04
CA ALA A 39 2.64 0.27 2.31
C ALA A 39 3.71 1.34 2.63
N GLU A 40 4.99 1.02 2.45
CA GLU A 40 6.08 1.98 2.61
C GLU A 40 5.99 3.15 1.62
N THR A 41 5.57 2.87 0.39
CA THR A 41 5.41 3.89 -0.65
C THR A 41 4.27 4.83 -0.31
N ILE A 42 3.11 4.30 0.07
CA ILE A 42 1.94 5.08 0.48
C ILE A 42 2.27 5.95 1.70
N ALA A 43 3.04 5.44 2.65
CA ALA A 43 3.45 6.21 3.84
C ALA A 43 4.29 7.46 3.50
N LYS A 44 4.98 7.46 2.36
CA LYS A 44 5.79 8.60 1.89
C LYS A 44 4.99 9.57 1.01
N MET A 45 3.80 9.19 0.55
CA MET A 45 2.99 10.04 -0.31
C MET A 45 2.29 11.15 0.49
N PRO A 46 2.16 12.37 -0.09
CA PRO A 46 1.38 13.43 0.53
C PRO A 46 -0.08 13.02 0.67
N SER A 47 -0.76 13.55 1.70
CA SER A 47 -2.20 13.36 1.85
C SER A 47 -2.95 13.92 0.64
N TRP A 48 -4.15 13.38 0.37
CA TRP A 48 -5.01 13.88 -0.71
C TRP A 48 -5.28 15.38 -0.60
N ALA A 49 -5.54 15.86 0.62
CA ALA A 49 -5.76 17.29 0.88
C ALA A 49 -4.55 18.15 0.52
N GLU A 50 -3.33 17.67 0.80
CA GLU A 50 -2.09 18.35 0.42
C GLU A 50 -1.89 18.34 -1.11
N MET A 51 -2.16 17.22 -1.77
CA MET A 51 -2.11 17.16 -3.24
C MET A 51 -3.09 18.14 -3.90
N CYS A 52 -4.30 18.29 -3.36
CA CYS A 52 -5.28 19.27 -3.86
C CYS A 52 -4.75 20.70 -3.74
N ARG A 53 -4.20 21.09 -2.58
CA ARG A 53 -3.58 22.41 -2.38
C ARG A 53 -2.45 22.67 -3.37
N GLN A 54 -1.53 21.72 -3.53
CA GLN A 54 -0.41 21.85 -4.47
C GLN A 54 -0.90 22.06 -5.91
N ARG A 55 -1.95 21.36 -6.33
CA ARG A 55 -2.56 21.51 -7.67
C ARG A 55 -3.19 22.89 -7.85
N GLU A 56 -3.88 23.41 -6.84
CA GLU A 56 -4.47 24.75 -6.89
C GLU A 56 -3.40 25.85 -6.95
N GLU A 57 -2.33 25.75 -6.16
CA GLU A 57 -1.22 26.70 -6.19
C GLU A 57 -0.48 26.69 -7.52
N ALA A 58 -0.22 25.50 -8.08
CA ALA A 58 0.37 25.37 -9.41
C ALA A 58 -0.51 26.03 -10.48
N ALA A 59 -1.84 25.84 -10.40
CA ALA A 59 -2.78 26.48 -11.31
C ALA A 59 -2.80 28.01 -11.16
N ARG A 60 -2.70 28.55 -9.93
CA ARG A 60 -2.60 29.99 -9.68
C ARG A 60 -1.31 30.57 -10.29
N LYS A 61 -0.16 29.97 -10.00
CA LYS A 61 1.14 30.39 -10.56
C LYS A 61 1.14 30.37 -12.09
N LEU A 62 0.55 29.33 -12.69
CA LEU A 62 0.44 29.23 -14.15
C LEU A 62 -0.41 30.34 -14.75
N LYS A 63 -1.47 30.79 -14.06
CA LYS A 63 -2.28 31.94 -14.49
C LYS A 63 -1.50 33.25 -14.40
N GLU A 64 -0.79 33.45 -13.29
CA GLU A 64 0.06 34.63 -13.07
C GLU A 64 1.18 34.73 -14.10
N GLN A 65 1.77 33.61 -14.51
CA GLN A 65 2.82 33.56 -15.54
C GLN A 65 2.30 33.80 -16.97
N LYS A 66 1.00 33.65 -17.19
CA LYS A 66 0.35 33.78 -18.50
C LYS A 66 -0.39 35.12 -18.68
N ALA A 67 -0.41 35.96 -17.66
CA ALA A 67 -0.95 37.32 -17.67
C ALA A 67 0.15 38.34 -18.00
#